data_AF-A0A962NXT7-F1
#
_entry.id   AF-A0A962NXT7-F1
#
_cell.length_a   1.000
_cell.length_b   1.000
_cell.length_c   1.000
_cell.angle_alpha   90.00
_cell.angle_beta   90.00
_cell.angle_gamma   90.00
#
_symmetry.space_group_name_H-M   'P 1'
#
loop_
_entity.id
_entity.type
_entity.pdbx_description
1 polymer ?
#
loop_
_entity_poly.entity_id
_entity_poly.type
_entity_poly.pdbx_seq_one_letter_code
_entity_poly.pdbx_strand_id
1 'polypeptide(L)'
;MALVDIIKSWFGKNDKKAPNPTPTPVVSAPKAKTTATAPTKTKQAVSTTTNTEPEAGGNNQLSLINNPQTAFSVKQITLKKIDDPKLLAEIALTHKIAKIRQQAAEQLNDATLIHDVAHKAKHKDKGVYRILRQKIDQESSQQQQSQAQQDKLSQLCQDLEHHLQAAHTPLFAAKVQSLQQQWQQLATNSNDSILQQRFDKALQQAQQTIQEENTQKTLLEQQQQVANSFAQLEKDVLLIESVEQISEFSSKLNALAFDWQYCTQHTQIENTLAQKVQKQQQKLQQYSDLLQKSLTSLEKMQHCQQQLTDSPLNQPAYDELNALLQENNLLHSPLNLPVLLKGVVESFNTSQQAITAYQHALNKQQNTPETTTPKKQKHPELDKLFAQINEEFTQGRSKEADKLLRKAQKYAKTHHVHDHRLGESLDKLQQMKEWAGFAILPKKQDLVAQM
;
A
#
# COMPACT_ATOMS: atom_id res chain seq x y z
N MET A 1 10.76 -0.06 6.57
CA MET A 1 10.46 1.15 5.77
C MET A 1 11.77 1.65 5.16
N ALA A 2 12.07 1.35 3.89
CA ALA A 2 13.34 1.74 3.27
C ALA A 2 13.37 1.76 1.71
N LEU A 3 12.22 1.66 1.02
CA LEU A 3 12.14 1.53 -0.44
C LEU A 3 10.96 2.33 -1.04
N VAL A 4 10.85 3.62 -0.69
CA VAL A 4 9.80 4.53 -1.24
C VAL A 4 10.39 5.84 -1.78
N ASP A 5 11.47 6.36 -1.18
CA ASP A 5 11.94 7.73 -1.46
C ASP A 5 12.76 7.92 -2.74
N ILE A 6 13.12 6.85 -3.46
CA ILE A 6 13.96 6.93 -4.67
C ILE A 6 13.20 7.52 -5.88
N ILE A 7 11.87 7.39 -5.94
CA ILE A 7 11.08 7.75 -7.15
C ILE A 7 10.67 9.24 -7.18
N LYS A 8 10.68 9.96 -6.05
CA LYS A 8 10.17 11.35 -5.98
C LYS A 8 11.18 12.44 -6.38
N SER A 9 12.41 12.10 -6.77
CA SER A 9 13.49 13.08 -7.01
C SER A 9 13.71 13.48 -8.48
N TRP A 10 13.02 12.87 -9.46
CA TRP A 10 13.37 13.00 -10.89
C TRP A 10 12.36 13.72 -11.79
N PHE A 11 11.23 14.21 -11.26
CA PHE A 11 10.37 15.17 -11.96
C PHE A 11 10.60 16.58 -11.40
N GLY A 12 11.04 17.49 -12.27
CA GLY A 12 11.74 18.72 -11.87
C GLY A 12 10.86 19.82 -11.28
N LYS A 13 11.39 20.50 -10.25
CA LYS A 13 10.87 21.80 -9.78
C LYS A 13 11.21 22.91 -10.78
N ASN A 14 10.26 23.23 -11.66
CA ASN A 14 10.28 24.47 -12.42
C ASN A 14 9.64 25.60 -11.59
N ASP A 15 10.43 26.24 -10.72
CA ASP A 15 9.99 27.41 -9.95
C ASP A 15 9.77 28.63 -10.86
N LYS A 16 8.53 28.80 -11.36
CA LYS A 16 8.06 30.05 -11.98
C LYS A 16 7.17 30.82 -11.00
N LYS A 17 7.65 32.00 -10.59
CA LYS A 17 6.87 32.98 -9.80
C LYS A 17 5.61 33.44 -10.54
N ALA A 18 4.60 33.82 -9.76
CA ALA A 18 3.28 34.19 -10.24
C ALA A 18 3.26 35.49 -11.09
N PRO A 19 2.32 35.63 -12.05
CA PRO A 19 2.11 36.85 -12.83
C PRO A 19 0.85 37.64 -12.41
N ASN A 20 1.00 38.94 -12.15
CA ASN A 20 -0.03 39.97 -12.42
C ASN A 20 0.56 41.38 -12.15
N PRO A 21 0.06 42.49 -12.75
CA PRO A 21 -0.77 42.60 -13.97
C PRO A 21 -0.08 43.43 -15.09
N THR A 22 -0.82 43.70 -16.17
CA THR A 22 -0.44 44.49 -17.37
C THR A 22 -0.21 45.99 -17.07
N PRO A 23 0.41 46.77 -17.99
CA PRO A 23 -0.43 47.50 -18.97
C PRO A 23 0.14 47.73 -20.39
N THR A 24 -0.74 47.66 -21.40
CA THR A 24 -0.69 48.33 -22.74
C THR A 24 0.48 48.03 -23.71
N PRO A 25 0.21 47.90 -25.03
CA PRO A 25 -0.10 49.07 -25.88
C PRO A 25 -1.29 48.95 -26.85
N VAL A 26 -1.95 50.10 -27.06
CA VAL A 26 -2.60 50.66 -28.26
C VAL A 26 -3.42 49.74 -29.21
N VAL A 27 -4.69 50.14 -29.42
CA VAL A 27 -5.62 49.60 -30.42
C VAL A 27 -5.89 50.63 -31.54
N SER A 28 -5.86 50.22 -32.82
CA SER A 28 -6.61 50.91 -33.91
C SER A 28 -6.74 50.11 -35.22
N ALA A 29 -7.87 49.38 -35.31
CA ALA A 29 -8.82 49.13 -36.43
C ALA A 29 -8.41 49.08 -37.96
N PRO A 30 -9.25 48.47 -38.85
CA PRO A 30 -8.82 48.07 -40.21
C PRO A 30 -9.70 48.49 -41.43
N LYS A 31 -9.16 48.25 -42.64
CA LYS A 31 -9.82 47.98 -43.96
C LYS A 31 -10.71 49.04 -44.66
N ALA A 32 -10.24 49.49 -45.83
CA ALA A 32 -11.02 49.76 -47.07
C ALA A 32 -10.03 49.90 -48.27
N LYS A 33 -10.38 49.95 -49.57
CA LYS A 33 -11.27 49.19 -50.48
C LYS A 33 -11.10 49.82 -51.90
N THR A 34 -10.35 49.17 -52.79
CA THR A 34 -10.41 49.18 -54.28
C THR A 34 -10.85 50.41 -55.13
N THR A 35 -9.96 50.82 -56.06
CA THR A 35 -10.20 51.23 -57.49
C THR A 35 -8.87 50.98 -58.26
N ALA A 36 -8.78 50.36 -59.46
CA ALA A 36 -9.23 50.77 -60.82
C ALA A 36 -8.52 52.05 -61.33
N THR A 37 -7.86 52.16 -62.50
CA THR A 37 -7.81 51.38 -63.80
C THR A 37 -6.45 51.70 -64.49
N ALA A 38 -5.60 50.79 -65.00
CA ALA A 38 -5.55 50.12 -66.35
C ALA A 38 -5.81 51.02 -67.59
N PRO A 39 -5.37 50.67 -68.84
CA PRO A 39 -4.51 49.56 -69.34
C PRO A 39 -3.15 50.11 -69.94
N THR A 40 -2.47 49.77 -71.08
CA THR A 40 -2.68 48.88 -72.26
C THR A 40 -1.38 48.59 -73.08
N LYS A 41 -0.99 47.31 -73.33
CA LYS A 41 -0.18 46.73 -74.47
C LYS A 41 1.23 47.33 -74.79
N THR A 42 2.15 46.71 -75.57
CA THR A 42 2.12 45.53 -76.48
C THR A 42 3.43 44.71 -76.42
N LYS A 43 3.39 43.42 -76.79
CA LYS A 43 4.60 42.59 -77.09
C LYS A 43 5.18 42.91 -78.47
N GLN A 44 6.49 42.72 -78.64
CA GLN A 44 7.06 41.96 -79.76
C GLN A 44 8.36 41.25 -79.33
N ALA A 45 8.87 40.34 -80.16
CA ALA A 45 10.02 39.47 -79.88
C ALA A 45 10.84 39.28 -81.19
N VAL A 46 11.77 38.30 -81.21
CA VAL A 46 12.69 37.94 -82.33
C VAL A 46 13.94 38.85 -82.38
N SER A 47 15.19 38.37 -82.50
CA SER A 47 15.83 37.07 -82.17
C SER A 47 17.38 37.23 -82.22
N THR A 48 18.15 36.20 -81.84
CA THR A 48 19.51 35.80 -82.36
C THR A 48 20.56 36.87 -82.71
N THR A 49 21.84 36.85 -82.32
CA THR A 49 22.78 35.79 -81.83
C THR A 49 24.06 36.51 -81.34
N THR A 50 24.79 36.08 -80.30
CA THR A 50 25.93 35.11 -80.36
C THR A 50 26.60 35.03 -78.96
N ASN A 51 27.32 33.93 -78.70
CA ASN A 51 28.48 33.64 -77.80
C ASN A 51 28.85 34.62 -76.64
N THR A 52 29.39 34.20 -75.48
CA THR A 52 30.45 33.16 -75.27
C THR A 52 30.46 32.58 -73.84
N GLU A 53 31.29 31.56 -73.59
CA GLU A 53 31.35 30.61 -72.46
C GLU A 53 31.71 31.15 -71.04
N PRO A 54 31.44 30.36 -69.97
CA PRO A 54 31.95 30.59 -68.61
C PRO A 54 33.29 29.88 -68.26
N GLU A 55 34.13 29.55 -69.25
CA GLU A 55 35.37 28.73 -69.09
C GLU A 55 36.61 29.50 -68.55
N ALA A 56 36.54 30.83 -68.40
CA ALA A 56 37.73 31.68 -68.21
C ALA A 56 38.41 31.60 -66.82
N GLY A 57 37.84 30.88 -65.84
CA GLY A 57 38.32 30.86 -64.45
C GLY A 57 39.59 30.03 -64.23
N GLY A 58 39.50 28.71 -64.40
CA GLY A 58 40.57 27.76 -64.03
C GLY A 58 41.87 27.95 -64.82
N ASN A 59 41.77 28.28 -66.11
CA ASN A 59 42.91 28.53 -66.99
C ASN A 59 43.83 29.67 -66.51
N ASN A 60 43.26 30.71 -65.87
CA ASN A 60 44.01 31.80 -65.27
C ASN A 60 44.67 31.41 -63.93
N GLN A 61 44.12 30.45 -63.19
CA GLN A 61 44.73 29.95 -61.95
C GLN A 61 45.90 28.99 -62.23
N LEU A 62 45.72 28.05 -63.17
CA LEU A 62 46.75 27.08 -63.56
C LEU A 62 48.00 27.76 -64.15
N SER A 63 47.80 28.79 -64.99
CA SER A 63 48.89 29.60 -65.54
C SER A 63 49.63 30.42 -64.48
N LEU A 64 48.93 31.00 -63.50
CA LEU A 64 49.55 31.69 -62.36
C LEU A 64 50.45 30.77 -61.52
N ILE A 65 50.04 29.51 -61.32
CA ILE A 65 50.81 28.52 -60.57
C ILE A 65 52.02 28.02 -61.37
N ASN A 66 51.87 27.78 -62.68
CA ASN A 66 52.94 27.25 -63.52
C ASN A 66 53.97 28.32 -63.97
N ASN A 67 53.63 29.61 -63.99
CA ASN A 67 54.53 30.71 -64.32
C ASN A 67 55.81 30.70 -63.45
N PRO A 68 57.03 30.77 -64.01
CA PRO A 68 58.27 30.76 -63.22
C PRO A 68 58.51 32.04 -62.39
N GLN A 69 57.91 33.18 -62.75
CA GLN A 69 58.13 34.47 -62.07
C GLN A 69 57.14 34.79 -60.94
N THR A 70 56.05 34.03 -60.78
CA THR A 70 55.12 34.24 -59.65
C THR A 70 55.74 33.78 -58.33
N ALA A 71 55.75 34.67 -57.34
CA ALA A 71 56.31 34.39 -56.01
C ALA A 71 55.64 33.17 -55.35
N PHE A 72 56.42 32.39 -54.60
CA PHE A 72 55.95 31.14 -53.98
C PHE A 72 54.70 31.32 -53.10
N SER A 73 54.61 32.41 -52.34
CA SER A 73 53.43 32.78 -51.54
C SER A 73 52.18 32.97 -52.40
N VAL A 74 52.29 33.62 -53.56
CA VAL A 74 51.19 33.80 -54.52
C VAL A 74 50.72 32.43 -55.03
N LYS A 75 51.65 31.52 -55.37
CA LYS A 75 51.29 30.15 -55.80
C LYS A 75 50.53 29.37 -54.73
N GLN A 76 50.89 29.52 -53.45
CA GLN A 76 50.15 28.90 -52.35
C GLN A 76 48.75 29.51 -52.16
N ILE A 77 48.59 30.82 -52.39
CA ILE A 77 47.30 31.52 -52.32
C ILE A 77 46.39 31.14 -53.48
N THR A 78 46.92 31.02 -54.71
CA THR A 78 46.15 30.55 -55.88
C THR A 78 45.78 29.08 -55.74
N LEU A 79 46.66 28.23 -55.21
CA LEU A 79 46.36 26.81 -54.99
C LEU A 79 45.15 26.63 -54.04
N LYS A 80 45.10 27.40 -52.95
CA LYS A 80 43.96 27.45 -52.01
C LYS A 80 42.65 28.02 -52.58
N LYS A 81 42.59 28.32 -53.89
CA LYS A 81 41.41 28.81 -54.62
C LYS A 81 41.01 27.89 -55.78
N ILE A 82 41.59 26.69 -55.83
CA ILE A 82 41.25 25.64 -56.79
C ILE A 82 40.41 24.60 -56.06
N ASP A 83 39.12 24.54 -56.39
CA ASP A 83 38.19 23.53 -55.89
C ASP A 83 38.01 22.35 -56.86
N ASP A 84 38.56 22.42 -58.08
CA ASP A 84 38.50 21.33 -59.07
C ASP A 84 39.48 20.19 -58.71
N PRO A 85 38.97 18.99 -58.36
CA PRO A 85 39.83 17.87 -57.95
C PRO A 85 40.66 17.30 -59.11
N LYS A 86 40.25 17.44 -60.38
CA LYS A 86 41.06 16.99 -61.53
C LYS A 86 42.28 17.89 -61.70
N LEU A 87 42.09 19.19 -61.56
CA LEU A 87 43.15 20.20 -61.66
C LEU A 87 44.12 20.12 -60.47
N LEU A 88 43.62 19.83 -59.26
CA LEU A 88 44.47 19.47 -58.11
C LEU A 88 45.27 18.17 -58.36
N ALA A 89 44.65 17.14 -58.92
CA ALA A 89 45.30 15.87 -59.26
C ALA A 89 46.42 16.04 -60.31
N GLU A 90 46.24 16.93 -61.29
CA GLU A 90 47.30 17.27 -62.24
C GLU A 90 48.47 17.99 -61.55
N ILE A 91 48.19 19.07 -60.79
CA ILE A 91 49.22 19.83 -60.07
C ILE A 91 50.02 18.94 -59.12
N ALA A 92 49.36 17.98 -58.44
CA ALA A 92 50.01 17.01 -57.56
C ALA A 92 51.02 16.07 -58.27
N LEU A 93 50.86 15.86 -59.59
CA LEU A 93 51.74 14.99 -60.39
C LEU A 93 52.79 15.77 -61.20
N THR A 94 52.46 16.94 -61.75
CA THR A 94 53.27 17.62 -62.77
C THR A 94 54.06 18.83 -62.27
N HIS A 95 53.61 19.50 -61.20
CA HIS A 95 54.15 20.81 -60.84
C HIS A 95 55.61 20.74 -60.36
N LYS A 96 56.45 21.69 -60.83
CA LYS A 96 57.91 21.67 -60.64
C LYS A 96 58.35 21.73 -59.16
N ILE A 97 57.66 22.51 -58.34
CA ILE A 97 57.99 22.67 -56.90
C ILE A 97 57.27 21.59 -56.07
N ALA A 98 58.04 20.74 -55.39
CA ALA A 98 57.53 19.62 -54.59
C ALA A 98 56.54 20.05 -53.47
N LYS A 99 56.78 21.19 -52.80
CA LYS A 99 55.90 21.69 -51.74
C LYS A 99 54.51 22.07 -52.26
N ILE A 100 54.41 22.55 -53.51
CA ILE A 100 53.11 22.81 -54.16
C ILE A 100 52.41 21.50 -54.55
N ARG A 101 53.15 20.47 -55.03
CA ARG A 101 52.58 19.14 -55.28
C ARG A 101 51.98 18.52 -54.01
N GLN A 102 52.70 18.63 -52.89
CA GLN A 102 52.26 18.15 -51.58
C GLN A 102 51.00 18.88 -51.12
N GLN A 103 50.94 20.21 -51.25
CA GLN A 103 49.75 20.97 -50.89
C GLN A 103 48.53 20.72 -51.82
N ALA A 104 48.76 20.33 -53.08
CA ALA A 104 47.68 19.90 -53.97
C ALA A 104 47.12 18.53 -53.53
N ALA A 105 48.00 17.61 -53.12
CA ALA A 105 47.60 16.32 -52.53
C ALA A 105 46.91 16.48 -51.15
N GLU A 106 47.29 17.49 -50.36
CA GLU A 106 46.60 17.86 -49.12
C GLU A 106 45.16 18.35 -49.38
N GLN A 107 44.89 18.97 -50.53
CA GLN A 107 43.56 19.49 -50.89
C GLN A 107 42.70 18.50 -51.71
N LEU A 108 43.32 17.57 -52.45
CA LEU A 108 42.61 16.54 -53.22
C LEU A 108 41.81 15.61 -52.28
N ASN A 109 40.47 15.67 -52.35
CA ASN A 109 39.55 14.92 -51.48
C ASN A 109 38.64 13.92 -52.22
N ASP A 110 38.78 13.79 -53.54
CA ASP A 110 38.07 12.77 -54.34
C ASP A 110 38.79 11.41 -54.19
N ALA A 111 38.15 10.44 -53.53
CA ALA A 111 38.71 9.11 -53.26
C ALA A 111 39.22 8.39 -54.52
N THR A 112 38.53 8.55 -55.67
CA THR A 112 38.93 7.91 -56.92
C THR A 112 40.24 8.49 -57.44
N LEU A 113 40.35 9.82 -57.46
CA LEU A 113 41.55 10.53 -57.88
C LEU A 113 42.69 10.41 -56.86
N ILE A 114 42.40 10.32 -55.55
CA ILE A 114 43.40 10.03 -54.51
C ILE A 114 44.09 8.70 -54.82
N HIS A 115 43.34 7.62 -55.03
CA HIS A 115 43.90 6.31 -55.39
C HIS A 115 44.75 6.36 -56.67
N ASP A 116 44.21 7.00 -57.71
CA ASP A 116 44.83 7.08 -59.04
C ASP A 116 46.13 7.91 -59.03
N VAL A 117 46.14 9.03 -58.31
CA VAL A 117 47.32 9.88 -58.10
C VAL A 117 48.33 9.19 -57.18
N ALA A 118 47.91 8.49 -56.12
CA ALA A 118 48.85 7.75 -55.26
C ALA A 118 49.60 6.68 -56.06
N HIS A 119 48.90 5.94 -56.93
CA HIS A 119 49.54 4.96 -57.81
C HIS A 119 50.57 5.62 -58.75
N LYS A 120 50.20 6.73 -59.41
CA LYS A 120 51.07 7.48 -60.32
C LYS A 120 52.23 8.20 -59.62
N ALA A 121 52.09 8.56 -58.34
CA ALA A 121 53.10 9.25 -57.54
C ALA A 121 54.09 8.31 -56.82
N LYS A 122 53.72 7.03 -56.61
CA LYS A 122 54.47 6.01 -55.83
C LYS A 122 55.99 5.99 -56.07
N HIS A 123 56.43 6.17 -57.32
CA HIS A 123 57.84 6.15 -57.74
C HIS A 123 58.36 7.53 -58.20
N LYS A 124 57.56 8.61 -58.07
CA LYS A 124 57.89 9.97 -58.53
C LYS A 124 58.04 10.98 -57.38
N ASP A 125 57.20 10.91 -56.36
CA ASP A 125 57.28 11.80 -55.19
C ASP A 125 56.82 11.08 -53.91
N LYS A 126 57.79 10.72 -53.06
CA LYS A 126 57.55 10.02 -51.79
C LYS A 126 56.73 10.86 -50.79
N GLY A 127 56.75 12.19 -50.88
CA GLY A 127 55.98 13.08 -50.03
C GLY A 127 54.50 13.08 -50.42
N VAL A 128 54.21 13.29 -51.71
CA VAL A 128 52.85 13.18 -52.27
C VAL A 128 52.27 11.79 -52.02
N TYR A 129 53.03 10.73 -52.30
CA TYR A 129 52.59 9.35 -52.05
C TYR A 129 52.23 9.11 -50.58
N ARG A 130 53.03 9.61 -49.62
CA ARG A 130 52.73 9.48 -48.19
C ARG A 130 51.45 10.21 -47.78
N ILE A 131 51.23 11.42 -48.28
CA ILE A 131 50.02 12.21 -47.98
C ILE A 131 48.76 11.50 -48.48
N LEU A 132 48.77 11.06 -49.74
CA LEU A 132 47.62 10.37 -50.33
C LEU A 132 47.39 8.99 -49.71
N ARG A 133 48.46 8.26 -49.39
CA ARG A 133 48.35 6.98 -48.66
C ARG A 133 47.75 7.18 -47.27
N GLN A 134 48.16 8.21 -46.54
CA GLN A 134 47.57 8.55 -45.25
C GLN A 134 46.07 8.88 -45.37
N LYS A 135 45.62 9.57 -46.43
CA LYS A 135 44.19 9.80 -46.69
C LYS A 135 43.43 8.48 -46.91
N ILE A 136 43.95 7.59 -47.75
CA ILE A 136 43.33 6.26 -48.01
C ILE A 136 43.22 5.44 -46.72
N ASP A 137 44.28 5.41 -45.92
CA ASP A 137 44.28 4.67 -44.64
C ASP A 137 43.33 5.32 -43.61
N GLN A 138 43.20 6.65 -43.61
CA GLN A 138 42.22 7.38 -42.80
C GLN A 138 40.78 7.08 -43.23
N GLU A 139 40.46 7.20 -44.53
CA GLU A 139 39.13 6.94 -45.09
C GLU A 139 38.69 5.49 -44.81
N SER A 140 39.59 4.51 -45.04
CA SER A 140 39.32 3.11 -44.72
C SER A 140 39.09 2.90 -43.22
N SER A 141 39.87 3.55 -42.35
CA SER A 141 39.67 3.44 -40.89
C SER A 141 38.35 4.07 -40.43
N GLN A 142 37.91 5.16 -41.06
CA GLN A 142 36.63 5.81 -40.76
C GLN A 142 35.46 4.96 -41.25
N GLN A 143 35.55 4.37 -42.45
CA GLN A 143 34.54 3.43 -42.96
C GLN A 143 34.41 2.19 -42.05
N GLN A 144 35.54 1.62 -41.60
CA GLN A 144 35.54 0.50 -40.65
C GLN A 144 34.90 0.87 -39.30
N GLN A 145 35.15 2.08 -38.78
CA GLN A 145 34.53 2.56 -37.54
C GLN A 145 33.00 2.73 -37.70
N SER A 146 32.54 3.33 -38.80
CA SER A 146 31.12 3.47 -39.11
C SER A 146 30.43 2.11 -39.26
N GLN A 147 31.04 1.15 -39.98
CA GLN A 147 30.49 -0.20 -40.13
C GLN A 147 30.42 -0.90 -38.76
N ALA A 148 31.49 -0.87 -37.97
CA ALA A 148 31.52 -1.49 -36.64
C ALA A 148 30.60 -0.81 -35.61
N GLN A 149 30.10 0.39 -35.87
CA GLN A 149 29.01 1.01 -35.11
C GLN A 149 27.64 0.50 -35.61
N GLN A 150 27.42 0.47 -36.93
CA GLN A 150 26.18 0.00 -37.54
C GLN A 150 25.92 -1.49 -37.22
N ASP A 151 26.96 -2.33 -37.25
CA ASP A 151 26.90 -3.74 -36.88
C ASP A 151 26.46 -3.93 -35.41
N LYS A 152 26.98 -3.09 -34.50
CA LYS A 152 26.59 -3.11 -33.07
C LYS A 152 25.15 -2.64 -32.86
N LEU A 153 24.72 -1.59 -33.55
CA LEU A 153 23.31 -1.15 -33.49
C LEU A 153 22.37 -2.25 -34.04
N SER A 154 22.77 -2.93 -35.12
CA SER A 154 22.04 -4.09 -35.66
C SER A 154 21.96 -5.24 -34.64
N GLN A 155 23.06 -5.53 -33.93
CA GLN A 155 23.09 -6.50 -32.83
C GLN A 155 22.15 -6.10 -31.68
N LEU A 156 22.16 -4.84 -31.21
CA LEU A 156 21.23 -4.37 -30.17
C LEU A 156 19.75 -4.52 -30.58
N CYS A 157 19.40 -4.23 -31.84
CA CYS A 157 18.06 -4.49 -32.36
C CYS A 157 17.71 -5.98 -32.29
N GLN A 158 18.64 -6.86 -32.69
CA GLN A 158 18.42 -8.30 -32.70
C GLN A 158 18.35 -8.91 -31.29
N ASP A 159 19.14 -8.42 -30.34
CA ASP A 159 19.09 -8.80 -28.93
C ASP A 159 17.76 -8.37 -28.28
N LEU A 160 17.26 -7.18 -28.60
CA LEU A 160 15.97 -6.69 -28.12
C LEU A 160 14.80 -7.51 -28.73
N GLU A 161 14.84 -7.79 -30.03
CA GLU A 161 13.86 -8.65 -30.71
C GLU A 161 13.87 -10.09 -30.20
N HIS A 162 15.05 -10.65 -29.90
CA HIS A 162 15.17 -11.95 -29.26
C HIS A 162 14.62 -11.92 -27.82
N HIS A 163 14.84 -10.84 -27.08
CA HIS A 163 14.27 -10.69 -25.73
C HIS A 163 12.76 -10.48 -25.71
N LEU A 164 12.15 -9.90 -26.74
CA LEU A 164 10.68 -9.89 -26.91
C LEU A 164 10.09 -11.31 -26.97
N GLN A 165 10.78 -12.26 -27.59
CA GLN A 165 10.35 -13.67 -27.65
C GLN A 165 10.46 -14.40 -26.30
N ALA A 166 11.20 -13.82 -25.33
CA ALA A 166 11.46 -14.37 -24.00
C ALA A 166 10.93 -13.46 -22.87
N ALA A 167 9.87 -12.68 -23.15
CA ALA A 167 9.37 -11.60 -22.29
C ALA A 167 9.09 -12.03 -20.84
N HIS A 168 8.52 -13.23 -20.62
CA HIS A 168 8.17 -13.76 -19.29
C HIS A 168 9.37 -14.11 -18.39
N THR A 169 10.57 -13.64 -18.70
CA THR A 169 11.75 -13.75 -17.84
C THR A 169 11.67 -12.67 -16.74
N PRO A 170 11.84 -12.98 -15.44
CA PRO A 170 11.72 -11.97 -14.36
C PRO A 170 12.76 -10.85 -14.39
N LEU A 171 13.77 -10.93 -15.27
CA LEU A 171 14.78 -9.89 -15.52
C LEU A 171 14.54 -9.13 -16.84
N PHE A 172 13.45 -9.39 -17.57
CA PHE A 172 13.16 -8.80 -18.89
C PHE A 172 13.14 -7.27 -18.84
N ALA A 173 12.38 -6.67 -17.92
CA ALA A 173 12.32 -5.21 -17.77
C ALA A 173 13.71 -4.57 -17.52
N ALA A 174 14.55 -5.20 -16.69
CA ALA A 174 15.91 -4.71 -16.43
C ALA A 174 16.84 -4.86 -17.66
N LYS A 175 16.69 -5.94 -18.44
CA LYS A 175 17.42 -6.11 -19.70
C LYS A 175 17.02 -5.09 -20.76
N VAL A 176 15.72 -4.83 -20.91
CA VAL A 176 15.19 -3.81 -21.84
C VAL A 176 15.72 -2.42 -21.49
N GLN A 177 15.76 -2.06 -20.20
CA GLN A 177 16.39 -0.81 -19.74
C GLN A 177 17.89 -0.76 -20.04
N SER A 178 18.63 -1.85 -19.85
CA SER A 178 20.06 -1.90 -20.18
C SER A 178 20.32 -1.75 -21.68
N LEU A 179 19.54 -2.42 -22.54
CA LEU A 179 19.62 -2.28 -24.00
C LEU A 179 19.26 -0.85 -24.44
N GLN A 180 18.24 -0.23 -23.83
CA GLN A 180 17.89 1.17 -24.09
C GLN A 180 19.03 2.14 -23.75
N GLN A 181 19.72 1.92 -22.62
CA GLN A 181 20.88 2.75 -22.23
C GLN A 181 22.07 2.55 -23.18
N GLN A 182 22.38 1.31 -23.56
CA GLN A 182 23.44 1.01 -24.52
C GLN A 182 23.15 1.61 -25.91
N TRP A 183 21.88 1.55 -26.35
CA TRP A 183 21.42 2.19 -27.59
C TRP A 183 21.63 3.70 -27.55
N GLN A 184 21.20 4.38 -26.48
CA GLN A 184 21.35 5.83 -26.32
C GLN A 184 22.81 6.30 -26.39
N GLN A 185 23.76 5.50 -25.89
CA GLN A 185 25.20 5.79 -25.94
C GLN A 185 25.80 5.62 -27.35
N LEU A 186 25.32 4.65 -28.14
CA LEU A 186 25.85 4.36 -29.47
C LEU A 186 25.20 5.22 -30.56
N ALA A 187 23.89 5.47 -30.46
CA ALA A 187 23.11 6.19 -31.47
C ALA A 187 23.46 7.69 -31.58
N THR A 188 24.17 8.27 -30.61
CA THR A 188 24.49 9.72 -30.58
C THR A 188 25.24 10.23 -31.83
N ASN A 189 25.93 9.34 -32.55
CA ASN A 189 26.73 9.68 -33.74
C ASN A 189 26.23 9.00 -35.04
N SER A 190 25.07 8.33 -35.01
CA SER A 190 24.57 7.54 -36.15
C SER A 190 23.30 8.13 -36.76
N ASN A 191 23.34 8.41 -38.07
CA ASN A 191 22.20 8.94 -38.83
C ASN A 191 21.32 7.83 -39.46
N ASP A 192 21.40 6.58 -38.98
CA ASP A 192 20.66 5.45 -39.55
C ASP A 192 19.20 5.40 -39.03
N SER A 193 18.34 6.10 -39.75
CA SER A 193 16.90 6.17 -39.48
C SER A 193 16.21 4.80 -39.53
N ILE A 194 16.72 3.83 -40.30
CA ILE A 194 16.10 2.51 -40.45
C ILE A 194 16.35 1.66 -39.21
N LEU A 195 17.60 1.63 -38.73
CA LEU A 195 17.94 0.95 -37.48
C LEU A 195 17.24 1.62 -36.28
N GLN A 196 17.13 2.95 -36.27
CA GLN A 196 16.37 3.65 -35.23
C GLN A 196 14.88 3.26 -35.23
N GLN A 197 14.18 3.28 -36.37
CA GLN A 197 12.77 2.89 -36.44
C GLN A 197 12.55 1.43 -36.01
N ARG A 198 13.50 0.54 -36.31
CA ARG A 198 13.47 -0.86 -35.85
C ARG A 198 13.59 -0.95 -34.32
N PHE A 199 14.57 -0.25 -33.73
CA PHE A 199 14.76 -0.23 -32.28
C PHE A 199 13.57 0.39 -31.55
N ASP A 200 13.11 1.57 -31.97
CA ASP A 200 11.99 2.29 -31.35
C ASP A 200 10.70 1.45 -31.37
N LYS A 201 10.43 0.72 -32.46
CA LYS A 201 9.29 -0.23 -32.55
C LYS A 201 9.42 -1.40 -31.57
N ALA A 202 10.59 -2.04 -31.51
CA ALA A 202 10.83 -3.16 -30.61
C ALA A 202 10.79 -2.71 -29.13
N LEU A 203 11.27 -1.50 -28.84
CA LEU A 203 11.22 -0.88 -27.52
C LEU A 203 9.77 -0.56 -27.10
N GLN A 204 8.93 -0.06 -28.00
CA GLN A 204 7.50 0.16 -27.72
C GLN A 204 6.79 -1.16 -27.37
N GLN A 205 7.04 -2.23 -28.13
CA GLN A 205 6.48 -3.56 -27.84
C GLN A 205 6.95 -4.11 -26.48
N ALA A 206 8.23 -3.91 -26.15
CA ALA A 206 8.79 -4.32 -24.87
C ALA A 206 8.16 -3.54 -23.70
N GLN A 207 8.03 -2.22 -23.85
CA GLN A 207 7.38 -1.35 -22.86
C GLN A 207 5.90 -1.70 -22.66
N GLN A 208 5.16 -2.02 -23.73
CA GLN A 208 3.78 -2.48 -23.63
C GLN A 208 3.68 -3.78 -22.81
N THR A 209 4.49 -4.80 -23.14
CA THR A 209 4.46 -6.09 -22.42
C THR A 209 4.83 -5.91 -20.95
N ILE A 210 5.83 -5.06 -20.65
CA ILE A 210 6.21 -4.71 -19.26
C ILE A 210 5.05 -4.00 -18.54
N GLN A 211 4.29 -3.13 -19.21
CA GLN A 211 3.11 -2.48 -18.61
C GLN A 211 1.97 -3.47 -18.37
N GLU A 212 1.72 -4.40 -19.29
CA GLU A 212 0.70 -5.45 -19.16
C GLU A 212 1.02 -6.41 -18.00
N GLU A 213 2.26 -6.90 -17.87
CA GLU A 213 2.68 -7.75 -16.75
C GLU A 213 2.63 -7.01 -15.40
N ASN A 214 3.07 -5.73 -15.35
CA ASN A 214 3.01 -4.94 -14.11
C ASN A 214 1.58 -4.57 -13.70
N THR A 215 0.68 -4.27 -14.65
CA THR A 215 -0.73 -3.97 -14.33
C THR A 215 -1.47 -5.21 -13.85
N GLN A 216 -1.30 -6.37 -14.51
CA GLN A 216 -1.83 -7.65 -14.02
C GLN A 216 -1.34 -7.97 -12.61
N LYS A 217 -0.03 -7.80 -12.35
CA LYS A 217 0.55 -8.00 -11.01
C LYS A 217 -0.06 -7.04 -9.98
N THR A 218 -0.17 -5.74 -10.31
CA THR A 218 -0.73 -4.73 -9.40
C THR A 218 -2.19 -5.03 -9.06
N LEU A 219 -2.99 -5.46 -10.04
CA LEU A 219 -4.39 -5.85 -9.84
C LEU A 219 -4.53 -7.14 -9.01
N LEU A 220 -3.59 -8.10 -9.14
CA LEU A 220 -3.55 -9.30 -8.29
C LEU A 220 -3.16 -8.96 -6.83
N GLU A 221 -2.19 -8.08 -6.64
CA GLU A 221 -1.83 -7.56 -5.31
C GLU A 221 -3.01 -6.76 -4.70
N GLN A 222 -3.75 -5.99 -5.51
CA GLN A 222 -4.97 -5.28 -5.10
C GLN A 222 -6.10 -6.25 -4.72
N GLN A 223 -6.33 -7.34 -5.48
CA GLN A 223 -7.30 -8.38 -5.10
C GLN A 223 -6.99 -8.97 -3.72
N GLN A 224 -5.71 -9.27 -3.43
CA GLN A 224 -5.30 -9.79 -2.13
C GLN A 224 -5.46 -8.73 -1.03
N GLN A 225 -5.15 -7.45 -1.30
CA GLN A 225 -5.36 -6.36 -0.36
C GLN A 225 -6.85 -6.17 -0.02
N VAL A 226 -7.74 -6.21 -1.02
CA VAL A 226 -9.20 -6.10 -0.83
C VAL A 226 -9.78 -7.31 -0.08
N ALA A 227 -9.30 -8.52 -0.36
CA ALA A 227 -9.68 -9.72 0.40
C ALA A 227 -9.19 -9.67 1.87
N ASN A 228 -8.06 -9.00 2.13
CA ASN A 228 -7.55 -8.79 3.48
C ASN A 228 -8.27 -7.65 4.22
N SER A 229 -8.71 -6.59 3.53
CA SER A 229 -9.49 -5.51 4.15
C SER A 229 -10.91 -5.94 4.49
N PHE A 230 -11.56 -6.80 3.68
CA PHE A 230 -12.82 -7.47 4.10
C PHE A 230 -12.61 -8.29 5.38
N ALA A 231 -11.52 -9.06 5.46
CA ALA A 231 -11.18 -9.85 6.65
C ALA A 231 -10.74 -9.02 7.87
N GLN A 232 -10.42 -7.73 7.69
CA GLN A 232 -10.20 -6.80 8.78
C GLN A 232 -11.49 -6.11 9.21
N LEU A 233 -12.32 -5.67 8.25
CA LEU A 233 -13.63 -5.07 8.49
C LEU A 233 -14.58 -6.04 9.24
N GLU A 234 -14.44 -7.36 9.04
CA GLU A 234 -15.14 -8.41 9.79
C GLU A 234 -14.76 -8.47 11.29
N LYS A 235 -13.62 -7.88 11.68
CA LYS A 235 -13.21 -7.71 13.08
C LYS A 235 -13.62 -6.32 13.59
N ASP A 236 -13.35 -5.29 12.79
CA ASP A 236 -13.62 -3.89 13.14
C ASP A 236 -15.12 -3.66 13.42
N VAL A 237 -16.01 -4.38 12.73
CA VAL A 237 -17.46 -4.34 12.98
C VAL A 237 -17.84 -4.73 14.42
N LEU A 238 -17.07 -5.61 15.07
CA LEU A 238 -17.32 -6.02 16.45
C LEU A 238 -16.92 -4.93 17.45
N LEU A 239 -16.03 -4.03 17.05
CA LEU A 239 -15.52 -2.91 17.85
C LEU A 239 -16.31 -1.61 17.65
N ILE A 240 -17.49 -1.69 17.00
CA ILE A 240 -18.37 -0.52 16.85
C ILE A 240 -19.00 -0.18 18.21
N GLU A 241 -18.72 1.04 18.65
CA GLU A 241 -19.13 1.66 19.92
C GLU A 241 -20.03 2.89 19.70
N SER A 242 -20.04 3.50 18.51
CA SER A 242 -20.82 4.72 18.21
C SER A 242 -21.61 4.67 16.89
N VAL A 243 -22.54 5.63 16.71
CA VAL A 243 -23.40 5.73 15.51
C VAL A 243 -22.62 6.19 14.28
N GLU A 244 -21.65 7.09 14.45
CA GLU A 244 -20.77 7.56 13.38
C GLU A 244 -20.00 6.39 12.77
N GLN A 245 -19.51 5.48 13.62
CA GLN A 245 -18.78 4.28 13.21
C GLN A 245 -19.65 3.30 12.38
N ILE A 246 -20.98 3.26 12.58
CA ILE A 246 -21.90 2.51 11.71
C ILE A 246 -21.91 3.10 10.30
N SER A 247 -21.98 4.43 10.19
CA SER A 247 -21.96 5.12 8.88
C SER A 247 -20.62 4.94 8.16
N GLU A 248 -19.49 5.01 8.90
CA GLU A 248 -18.17 4.71 8.37
C GLU A 248 -18.06 3.24 7.93
N PHE A 249 -18.56 2.29 8.72
CA PHE A 249 -18.56 0.87 8.38
C PHE A 249 -19.31 0.61 7.07
N SER A 250 -20.51 1.16 6.92
CA SER A 250 -21.30 1.04 5.68
C SER A 250 -20.59 1.68 4.48
N SER A 251 -19.97 2.87 4.66
CA SER A 251 -19.17 3.51 3.62
C SER A 251 -17.96 2.67 3.19
N LYS A 252 -17.20 2.13 4.16
CA LYS A 252 -16.03 1.24 3.94
C LYS A 252 -16.45 -0.05 3.23
N LEU A 253 -17.56 -0.67 3.65
CA LEU A 253 -18.11 -1.88 3.02
C LEU A 253 -18.44 -1.64 1.55
N ASN A 254 -19.16 -0.56 1.24
CA ASN A 254 -19.54 -0.21 -0.13
C ASN A 254 -18.32 0.14 -1.01
N ALA A 255 -17.32 0.83 -0.47
CA ALA A 255 -16.06 1.08 -1.18
C ALA A 255 -15.31 -0.23 -1.52
N LEU A 256 -15.16 -1.14 -0.56
CA LEU A 256 -14.51 -2.43 -0.80
C LEU A 256 -15.29 -3.32 -1.77
N ALA A 257 -16.62 -3.25 -1.77
CA ALA A 257 -17.46 -3.93 -2.75
C ALA A 257 -17.22 -3.41 -4.18
N PHE A 258 -17.07 -2.09 -4.34
CA PHE A 258 -16.71 -1.46 -5.62
C PHE A 258 -15.29 -1.83 -6.08
N ASP A 259 -14.29 -1.72 -5.19
CA ASP A 259 -12.89 -2.09 -5.49
C ASP A 259 -12.78 -3.57 -5.90
N TRP A 260 -13.52 -4.46 -5.22
CA TRP A 260 -13.62 -5.87 -5.59
C TRP A 260 -14.26 -6.06 -6.97
N GLN A 261 -15.38 -5.37 -7.25
CA GLN A 261 -16.03 -5.41 -8.57
C GLN A 261 -15.14 -4.86 -9.69
N TYR A 262 -14.28 -3.87 -9.40
CA TYR A 262 -13.29 -3.36 -10.35
C TYR A 262 -12.21 -4.41 -10.66
N CYS A 263 -11.56 -4.94 -9.61
CA CYS A 263 -10.49 -5.93 -9.78
C CYS A 263 -10.96 -7.20 -10.51
N THR A 264 -12.15 -7.69 -10.18
CA THR A 264 -12.73 -8.90 -10.77
C THR A 264 -13.15 -8.76 -12.24
N GLN A 265 -13.32 -7.55 -12.77
CA GLN A 265 -13.56 -7.31 -14.20
C GLN A 265 -12.27 -7.23 -15.02
N HIS A 266 -11.14 -6.90 -14.40
CA HIS A 266 -9.88 -6.59 -15.09
C HIS A 266 -8.78 -7.63 -14.91
N THR A 267 -9.00 -8.72 -14.16
CA THR A 267 -8.00 -9.78 -13.94
C THR A 267 -8.68 -11.13 -13.70
N GLN A 268 -8.00 -12.23 -14.02
CA GLN A 268 -8.47 -13.57 -13.63
C GLN A 268 -8.50 -13.72 -12.11
N ILE A 269 -9.49 -14.43 -11.59
CA ILE A 269 -9.80 -14.52 -10.16
C ILE A 269 -9.53 -15.95 -9.69
N GLU A 270 -8.83 -16.11 -8.56
CA GLU A 270 -8.71 -17.43 -7.94
C GLU A 270 -10.05 -17.82 -7.29
N ASN A 271 -10.63 -18.95 -7.71
CA ASN A 271 -11.96 -19.40 -7.24
C ASN A 271 -12.05 -19.53 -5.71
N THR A 272 -10.96 -19.87 -5.03
CA THR A 272 -10.84 -19.98 -3.57
C THR A 272 -11.02 -18.61 -2.90
N LEU A 273 -10.34 -17.58 -3.44
CA LEU A 273 -10.33 -16.20 -2.95
C LEU A 273 -11.67 -15.53 -3.25
N ALA A 274 -12.25 -15.79 -4.44
CA ALA A 274 -13.61 -15.36 -4.77
C ALA A 274 -14.65 -15.88 -3.78
N GLN A 275 -14.64 -17.19 -3.48
CA GLN A 275 -15.56 -17.79 -2.51
C GLN A 275 -15.32 -17.29 -1.07
N LYS A 276 -14.07 -17.00 -0.69
CA LYS A 276 -13.75 -16.39 0.60
C LYS A 276 -14.35 -15.00 0.70
N VAL A 277 -14.07 -14.13 -0.26
CA VAL A 277 -14.57 -12.74 -0.30
C VAL A 277 -16.09 -12.72 -0.33
N GLN A 278 -16.74 -13.55 -1.14
CA GLN A 278 -18.21 -13.64 -1.22
C GLN A 278 -18.84 -13.97 0.15
N LYS A 279 -18.27 -14.93 0.90
CA LYS A 279 -18.77 -15.29 2.24
C LYS A 279 -18.58 -14.17 3.25
N GLN A 280 -17.43 -13.49 3.22
CA GLN A 280 -17.15 -12.36 4.11
C GLN A 280 -18.04 -11.16 3.78
N GLN A 281 -18.24 -10.84 2.49
CA GLN A 281 -19.15 -9.81 2.01
C GLN A 281 -20.60 -10.08 2.43
N GLN A 282 -21.09 -11.33 2.31
CA GLN A 282 -22.43 -11.71 2.77
C GLN A 282 -22.60 -11.51 4.29
N LYS A 283 -21.61 -11.93 5.09
CA LYS A 283 -21.63 -11.73 6.55
C LYS A 283 -21.58 -10.24 6.93
N LEU A 284 -20.78 -9.46 6.23
CA LEU A 284 -20.66 -8.01 6.42
C LEU A 284 -21.94 -7.26 6.03
N GLN A 285 -22.64 -7.68 4.97
CA GLN A 285 -23.95 -7.14 4.63
C GLN A 285 -24.98 -7.44 5.73
N GLN A 286 -25.03 -8.69 6.24
CA GLN A 286 -25.91 -9.03 7.38
C GLN A 286 -25.62 -8.17 8.63
N TYR A 287 -24.36 -7.80 8.88
CA TYR A 287 -24.00 -6.83 9.91
C TYR A 287 -24.50 -5.41 9.59
N SER A 288 -24.37 -4.96 8.34
CA SER A 288 -24.88 -3.65 7.90
C SER A 288 -26.40 -3.57 8.07
N ASP A 289 -27.14 -4.59 7.63
CA ASP A 289 -28.60 -4.70 7.76
C ASP A 289 -29.04 -4.68 9.23
N LEU A 290 -28.36 -5.46 10.09
CA LEU A 290 -28.64 -5.51 11.53
C LEU A 290 -28.37 -4.17 12.21
N LEU A 291 -27.25 -3.53 11.93
CA LEU A 291 -26.90 -2.22 12.49
C LEU A 291 -27.86 -1.12 12.00
N GLN A 292 -28.14 -1.07 10.70
CA GLN A 292 -29.05 -0.09 10.10
C GLN A 292 -30.49 -0.27 10.58
N LYS A 293 -30.94 -1.50 10.84
CA LYS A 293 -32.23 -1.78 11.49
C LYS A 293 -32.23 -1.32 12.96
N SER A 294 -31.17 -1.64 13.71
CA SER A 294 -31.06 -1.24 15.12
C SER A 294 -31.01 0.28 15.32
N LEU A 295 -30.51 1.03 14.33
CA LEU A 295 -30.36 2.49 14.38
C LEU A 295 -31.68 3.22 14.69
N THR A 296 -32.80 2.78 14.12
CA THR A 296 -34.12 3.45 14.30
C THR A 296 -34.73 3.26 15.70
N SER A 297 -34.17 2.34 16.49
CA SER A 297 -34.62 2.00 17.84
C SER A 297 -33.52 2.17 18.90
N LEU A 298 -32.30 2.55 18.50
CA LEU A 298 -31.12 2.63 19.35
C LEU A 298 -31.31 3.60 20.53
N GLU A 299 -31.88 4.78 20.29
CA GLU A 299 -32.15 5.78 21.34
C GLU A 299 -33.09 5.23 22.42
N LYS A 300 -34.13 4.49 22.01
CA LYS A 300 -35.07 3.84 22.94
C LYS A 300 -34.39 2.71 23.71
N MET A 301 -33.64 1.85 23.02
CA MET A 301 -32.89 0.77 23.65
C MET A 301 -31.86 1.29 24.66
N GLN A 302 -31.16 2.38 24.35
CA GLN A 302 -30.24 3.05 25.27
C GLN A 302 -30.96 3.69 26.46
N HIS A 303 -32.14 4.28 26.26
CA HIS A 303 -32.94 4.82 27.37
C HIS A 303 -33.46 3.72 28.31
N CYS A 304 -33.98 2.62 27.78
CA CYS A 304 -34.38 1.45 28.59
C CYS A 304 -33.17 0.81 29.28
N GLN A 305 -32.01 0.72 28.60
CA GLN A 305 -30.75 0.25 29.18
C GLN A 305 -30.34 1.10 30.39
N GLN A 306 -30.42 2.43 30.31
CA GLN A 306 -30.15 3.34 31.43
C GLN A 306 -31.11 3.05 32.61
N GLN A 307 -32.42 3.04 32.35
CA GLN A 307 -33.43 2.76 33.39
C GLN A 307 -33.22 1.40 34.09
N LEU A 308 -32.79 0.37 33.36
CA LEU A 308 -32.48 -0.96 33.93
C LEU A 308 -31.12 -1.03 34.62
N THR A 309 -30.18 -0.14 34.28
CA THR A 309 -28.89 -0.01 34.98
C THR A 309 -29.08 0.67 36.33
N ASP A 310 -29.93 1.72 36.38
CA ASP A 310 -30.29 2.41 37.62
C ASP A 310 -31.25 1.59 38.50
N SER A 311 -32.17 0.82 37.89
CA SER A 311 -33.16 0.01 38.59
C SER A 311 -33.42 -1.34 37.89
N PRO A 312 -32.67 -2.40 38.24
CA PRO A 312 -32.73 -3.69 37.51
C PRO A 312 -34.03 -4.49 37.72
N LEU A 313 -34.94 -4.02 38.59
CA LEU A 313 -36.28 -4.59 38.82
C LEU A 313 -37.40 -3.78 38.10
N ASN A 314 -37.06 -2.82 37.24
CA ASN A 314 -38.03 -1.98 36.53
C ASN A 314 -38.75 -2.74 35.39
N GLN A 315 -39.78 -3.51 35.78
CA GLN A 315 -40.55 -4.40 34.90
C GLN A 315 -41.01 -3.77 33.56
N PRO A 316 -41.64 -2.57 33.50
CA PRO A 316 -42.07 -2.01 32.22
C PRO A 316 -40.90 -1.68 31.28
N ALA A 317 -39.75 -1.23 31.81
CA ALA A 317 -38.54 -1.00 30.99
C ALA A 317 -37.91 -2.33 30.50
N TYR A 318 -38.03 -3.40 31.29
CA TYR A 318 -37.64 -4.75 30.86
C TYR A 318 -38.57 -5.27 29.75
N ASP A 319 -39.89 -5.08 29.87
CA ASP A 319 -40.86 -5.55 28.88
C ASP A 319 -40.78 -4.74 27.57
N GLU A 320 -40.57 -3.42 27.62
CA GLU A 320 -40.30 -2.58 26.44
C GLU A 320 -38.97 -2.95 25.78
N LEU A 321 -37.89 -3.15 26.55
CA LEU A 321 -36.61 -3.58 26.00
C LEU A 321 -36.69 -4.98 25.38
N ASN A 322 -37.43 -5.91 25.98
CA ASN A 322 -37.68 -7.24 25.41
C ASN A 322 -38.35 -7.14 24.03
N ALA A 323 -39.39 -6.30 23.90
CA ALA A 323 -40.06 -6.04 22.62
C ALA A 323 -39.10 -5.46 21.57
N LEU A 324 -38.30 -4.46 21.93
CA LEU A 324 -37.32 -3.84 21.02
C LEU A 324 -36.20 -4.82 20.60
N LEU A 325 -35.69 -5.64 21.53
CA LEU A 325 -34.66 -6.64 21.24
C LEU A 325 -35.20 -7.80 20.37
N GLN A 326 -36.49 -8.16 20.52
CA GLN A 326 -37.18 -9.10 19.62
C GLN A 326 -37.43 -8.49 18.24
N GLU A 327 -37.94 -7.26 18.16
CA GLU A 327 -38.19 -6.57 16.89
C GLU A 327 -36.91 -6.47 16.04
N ASN A 328 -35.76 -6.24 16.68
CA ASN A 328 -34.45 -6.17 16.03
C ASN A 328 -33.75 -7.54 15.84
N ASN A 329 -34.36 -8.67 16.23
CA ASN A 329 -33.78 -10.02 16.22
C ASN A 329 -32.48 -10.19 17.05
N LEU A 330 -32.20 -9.30 18.00
CA LEU A 330 -30.92 -9.24 18.71
C LEU A 330 -30.72 -10.40 19.71
N LEU A 331 -31.80 -10.99 20.22
CA LEU A 331 -31.76 -12.15 21.14
C LEU A 331 -31.46 -13.50 20.46
N HIS A 332 -31.64 -13.58 19.14
CA HIS A 332 -31.61 -14.84 18.38
C HIS A 332 -30.69 -14.79 17.15
N SER A 333 -29.87 -13.73 17.03
CA SER A 333 -28.93 -13.57 15.92
C SER A 333 -27.81 -14.61 15.99
N PRO A 334 -27.45 -15.30 14.88
CA PRO A 334 -26.29 -16.18 14.82
C PRO A 334 -24.96 -15.40 14.67
N LEU A 335 -25.00 -14.06 14.71
CA LEU A 335 -23.85 -13.17 14.56
C LEU A 335 -23.38 -12.67 15.93
N ASN A 336 -22.05 -12.61 16.12
CA ASN A 336 -21.46 -11.96 17.29
C ASN A 336 -21.81 -10.47 17.28
N LEU A 337 -22.48 -9.97 18.33
CA LEU A 337 -22.93 -8.58 18.42
C LEU A 337 -21.76 -7.59 18.65
N PRO A 338 -21.74 -6.43 17.97
CA PRO A 338 -20.82 -5.33 18.26
C PRO A 338 -20.98 -4.76 19.68
N VAL A 339 -19.93 -4.15 20.22
CA VAL A 339 -19.90 -3.58 21.60
C VAL A 339 -21.13 -2.72 21.90
N LEU A 340 -21.50 -1.81 21.00
CA LEU A 340 -22.67 -0.93 21.11
C LEU A 340 -23.98 -1.67 21.41
N LEU A 341 -24.22 -2.82 20.77
CA LEU A 341 -25.44 -3.62 20.95
C LEU A 341 -25.27 -4.67 22.06
N LYS A 342 -24.05 -5.15 22.27
CA LYS A 342 -23.70 -6.12 23.32
C LYS A 342 -24.01 -5.56 24.71
N GLY A 343 -23.70 -4.29 24.97
CA GLY A 343 -24.02 -3.64 26.26
C GLY A 343 -25.52 -3.56 26.58
N VAL A 344 -26.37 -3.45 25.55
CA VAL A 344 -27.84 -3.46 25.69
C VAL A 344 -28.35 -4.86 26.05
N VAL A 345 -27.81 -5.89 25.40
CA VAL A 345 -28.16 -7.29 25.69
C VAL A 345 -27.62 -7.74 27.05
N GLU A 346 -26.46 -7.24 27.48
CA GLU A 346 -25.90 -7.52 28.81
C GLU A 346 -26.71 -6.88 29.95
N SER A 347 -27.24 -5.66 29.79
CA SER A 347 -28.15 -5.06 30.78
C SER A 347 -29.49 -5.80 30.86
N PHE A 348 -30.06 -6.21 29.71
CA PHE A 348 -31.27 -7.03 29.64
C PHE A 348 -31.11 -8.36 30.39
N ASN A 349 -30.02 -9.10 30.11
CA ASN A 349 -29.71 -10.36 30.79
C ASN A 349 -29.51 -10.17 32.30
N THR A 350 -28.89 -9.06 32.71
CA THR A 350 -28.68 -8.72 34.13
C THR A 350 -30.02 -8.43 34.84
N SER A 351 -30.91 -7.67 34.21
CA SER A 351 -32.27 -7.42 34.72
C SER A 351 -33.08 -8.72 34.79
N GLN A 352 -33.02 -9.59 33.78
CA GLN A 352 -33.68 -10.90 33.80
C GLN A 352 -33.25 -11.75 35.01
N GLN A 353 -31.95 -11.76 35.33
CA GLN A 353 -31.42 -12.46 36.51
C GLN A 353 -31.89 -11.81 37.82
N ALA A 354 -31.95 -10.48 37.89
CA ALA A 354 -32.45 -9.76 39.06
C ALA A 354 -33.95 -10.01 39.31
N ILE A 355 -34.78 -9.93 38.26
CA ILE A 355 -36.23 -10.18 38.31
C ILE A 355 -36.51 -11.64 38.71
N THR A 356 -35.82 -12.62 38.10
CA THR A 356 -36.02 -14.03 38.45
C THR A 356 -35.53 -14.37 39.86
N ALA A 357 -34.41 -13.79 40.32
CA ALA A 357 -33.95 -13.92 41.70
C ALA A 357 -34.95 -13.30 42.71
N TYR A 358 -35.53 -12.15 42.39
CA TYR A 358 -36.55 -11.49 43.20
C TYR A 358 -37.86 -12.31 43.26
N GLN A 359 -38.34 -12.81 42.11
CA GLN A 359 -39.48 -13.72 42.05
C GLN A 359 -39.24 -15.01 42.85
N HIS A 360 -38.03 -15.58 42.79
CA HIS A 360 -37.66 -16.74 43.60
C HIS A 360 -37.62 -16.41 45.11
N ALA A 361 -37.17 -15.21 45.50
CA ALA A 361 -37.21 -14.75 46.89
C ALA A 361 -38.66 -14.58 47.40
N LEU A 362 -39.55 -13.95 46.62
CA LEU A 362 -40.98 -13.83 46.92
C LEU A 362 -41.65 -15.21 47.01
N ASN A 363 -41.40 -16.09 46.04
CA ASN A 363 -41.91 -17.46 46.05
C ASN A 363 -41.39 -18.25 47.25
N LYS A 364 -40.18 -17.98 47.75
CA LYS A 364 -39.63 -18.59 48.97
C LYS A 364 -40.28 -18.02 50.25
N GLN A 365 -40.76 -16.79 50.23
CA GLN A 365 -41.54 -16.20 51.33
C GLN A 365 -42.99 -16.69 51.34
N GLN A 366 -43.64 -16.77 50.17
CA GLN A 366 -45.02 -17.28 50.04
C GLN A 366 -45.10 -18.81 50.23
N ASN A 367 -44.10 -19.56 49.76
CA ASN A 367 -43.93 -20.98 50.06
C ASN A 367 -43.05 -21.21 51.30
N THR A 368 -43.04 -20.27 52.25
CA THR A 368 -42.90 -20.66 53.65
C THR A 368 -44.29 -21.12 54.10
N PRO A 369 -44.59 -22.43 54.18
CA PRO A 369 -45.66 -22.85 55.08
C PRO A 369 -45.31 -22.37 56.50
N GLU A 370 -46.32 -22.23 57.36
CA GLU A 370 -46.10 -22.19 58.80
C GLU A 370 -45.09 -23.29 59.15
N THR A 371 -44.01 -22.93 59.84
CA THR A 371 -42.82 -23.80 59.91
C THR A 371 -43.23 -25.18 60.37
N THR A 372 -43.15 -26.16 59.46
CA THR A 372 -43.32 -27.57 59.77
C THR A 372 -42.15 -27.94 60.66
N THR A 373 -42.35 -27.74 61.97
CA THR A 373 -41.35 -28.02 63.00
C THR A 373 -40.74 -29.38 62.69
N PRO A 374 -39.42 -29.45 62.38
CA PRO A 374 -38.82 -30.67 61.85
C PRO A 374 -39.10 -31.76 62.87
N LYS A 375 -39.91 -32.75 62.47
CA LYS A 375 -40.80 -33.52 63.36
C LYS A 375 -40.11 -33.74 64.70
N LYS A 376 -40.55 -33.01 65.75
CA LYS A 376 -40.17 -33.36 67.11
C LYS A 376 -40.73 -34.76 67.35
N GLN A 377 -39.89 -35.77 67.14
CA GLN A 377 -39.81 -36.92 68.03
C GLN A 377 -39.61 -36.31 69.42
N LYS A 378 -40.73 -35.98 70.07
CA LYS A 378 -40.73 -35.49 71.44
C LYS A 378 -40.23 -36.66 72.26
N HIS A 379 -38.94 -36.68 72.53
CA HIS A 379 -38.35 -37.51 73.55
C HIS A 379 -38.63 -36.78 74.87
N PRO A 380 -39.70 -37.13 75.62
CA PRO A 380 -40.05 -36.38 76.83
C PRO A 380 -38.95 -36.51 77.88
N GLU A 381 -38.13 -37.56 77.84
CA GLU A 381 -36.90 -37.66 78.64
C GLU A 381 -35.84 -36.63 78.25
N LEU A 382 -35.62 -36.37 76.96
CA LEU A 382 -34.63 -35.37 76.53
C LEU A 382 -35.09 -33.95 76.90
N ASP A 383 -36.36 -33.61 76.64
CA ASP A 383 -36.91 -32.30 77.04
C ASP A 383 -36.99 -32.16 78.59
N LYS A 384 -37.24 -33.24 79.36
CA LYS A 384 -37.12 -33.24 80.84
C LYS A 384 -35.68 -33.09 81.31
N LEU A 385 -34.72 -33.78 80.69
CA LEU A 385 -33.30 -33.63 80.99
C LEU A 385 -32.84 -32.19 80.72
N PHE A 386 -33.27 -31.56 79.62
CA PHE A 386 -33.00 -30.15 79.37
C PHE A 386 -33.65 -29.20 80.38
N ALA A 387 -34.85 -29.50 80.88
CA ALA A 387 -35.45 -28.71 81.96
C ALA A 387 -34.60 -28.80 83.23
N GLN A 388 -34.20 -30.01 83.65
CA GLN A 388 -33.34 -30.24 84.81
C GLN A 388 -31.94 -29.61 84.62
N ILE A 389 -31.32 -29.72 83.45
CA ILE A 389 -30.03 -29.08 83.14
C ILE A 389 -30.12 -27.55 83.29
N ASN A 390 -31.22 -26.93 82.82
CA ASN A 390 -31.42 -25.50 82.98
C ASN A 390 -31.69 -25.09 84.44
N GLU A 391 -32.37 -25.92 85.21
CA GLU A 391 -32.57 -25.71 86.65
C GLU A 391 -31.25 -25.83 87.44
N GLU A 392 -30.42 -26.84 87.15
CA GLU A 392 -29.09 -26.96 87.74
C GLU A 392 -28.15 -25.81 87.31
N PHE A 393 -28.36 -25.24 86.11
CA PHE A 393 -27.65 -24.02 85.68
C PHE A 393 -28.12 -22.76 86.43
N THR A 394 -29.42 -22.56 86.66
CA THR A 394 -29.90 -21.41 87.46
C THR A 394 -29.55 -21.54 88.94
N GLN A 395 -29.45 -22.77 89.46
CA GLN A 395 -28.94 -23.06 90.81
C GLN A 395 -27.40 -23.09 90.90
N GLY A 396 -26.67 -22.84 89.80
CA GLY A 396 -25.20 -22.73 89.80
C GLY A 396 -24.44 -24.06 89.92
N ARG A 397 -25.12 -25.22 89.92
CA ARG A 397 -24.55 -26.52 90.29
C ARG A 397 -23.87 -27.24 89.12
N SER A 398 -22.76 -26.68 88.65
CA SER A 398 -21.99 -27.18 87.49
C SER A 398 -21.63 -28.67 87.51
N LYS A 399 -21.46 -29.28 88.70
CA LYS A 399 -21.20 -30.74 88.86
C LYS A 399 -22.43 -31.62 88.67
N GLU A 400 -23.63 -31.10 88.89
CA GLU A 400 -24.88 -31.86 88.75
C GLU A 400 -25.40 -31.70 87.32
N ALA A 401 -25.28 -30.49 86.76
CA ALA A 401 -25.45 -30.24 85.33
C ALA A 401 -24.54 -31.12 84.44
N ASP A 402 -23.26 -31.36 84.79
CA ASP A 402 -22.35 -32.23 84.01
C ASP A 402 -22.86 -33.68 83.96
N LYS A 403 -23.37 -34.20 85.09
CA LYS A 403 -23.97 -35.55 85.17
C LYS A 403 -25.22 -35.66 84.30
N LEU A 404 -26.08 -34.62 84.29
CA LEU A 404 -27.30 -34.60 83.49
C LEU A 404 -27.00 -34.41 81.99
N LEU A 405 -26.06 -33.53 81.64
CA LEU A 405 -25.64 -33.29 80.26
C LEU A 405 -25.04 -34.57 79.64
N ARG A 406 -24.22 -35.31 80.38
CA ARG A 406 -23.72 -36.63 79.93
C ARG A 406 -24.83 -37.67 79.74
N LYS A 407 -25.90 -37.64 80.56
CA LYS A 407 -27.09 -38.48 80.33
C LYS A 407 -27.81 -38.06 79.05
N ALA A 408 -28.02 -36.76 78.82
CA ALA A 408 -28.66 -36.24 77.62
C ALA A 408 -27.85 -36.55 76.34
N GLN A 409 -26.52 -36.40 76.37
CA GLN A 409 -25.62 -36.80 75.29
C GLN A 409 -25.66 -38.32 75.03
N LYS A 410 -25.65 -39.15 76.07
CA LYS A 410 -25.77 -40.61 75.92
C LYS A 410 -27.13 -41.01 75.33
N TYR A 411 -28.20 -40.38 75.78
CA TYR A 411 -29.56 -40.59 75.26
C TYR A 411 -29.64 -40.21 73.77
N ALA A 412 -29.20 -39.00 73.42
CA ALA A 412 -29.18 -38.53 72.04
C ALA A 412 -28.32 -39.43 71.12
N LYS A 413 -27.16 -39.90 71.59
CA LYS A 413 -26.32 -40.87 70.86
C LYS A 413 -26.97 -42.25 70.71
N THR A 414 -27.80 -42.68 71.67
CA THR A 414 -28.51 -43.97 71.64
C THR A 414 -29.74 -43.93 70.72
N HIS A 415 -30.41 -42.77 70.61
CA HIS A 415 -31.58 -42.57 69.77
C HIS A 415 -31.27 -41.86 68.43
N HIS A 416 -29.99 -41.64 68.10
CA HIS A 416 -29.52 -40.92 66.90
C HIS A 416 -30.14 -39.51 66.71
N VAL A 417 -30.47 -38.84 67.81
CA VAL A 417 -31.02 -37.47 67.82
C VAL A 417 -29.88 -36.45 67.77
N HIS A 418 -30.01 -35.41 66.97
CA HIS A 418 -29.09 -34.26 66.96
C HIS A 418 -29.89 -32.98 67.24
N ASP A 419 -29.80 -32.48 68.48
CA ASP A 419 -30.43 -31.24 68.94
C ASP A 419 -29.34 -30.20 69.24
N HIS A 420 -29.44 -29.01 68.62
CA HIS A 420 -28.51 -27.89 68.78
C HIS A 420 -28.31 -27.49 70.26
N ARG A 421 -29.37 -27.66 71.08
CA ARG A 421 -29.38 -27.32 72.51
C ARG A 421 -28.37 -28.12 73.33
N LEU A 422 -27.87 -29.27 72.83
CA LEU A 422 -26.76 -30.00 73.46
C LEU A 422 -25.42 -29.24 73.36
N GLY A 423 -25.19 -28.49 72.28
CA GLY A 423 -24.01 -27.64 72.09
C GLY A 423 -24.07 -26.44 73.02
N GLU A 424 -25.16 -25.66 72.94
CA GLU A 424 -25.43 -24.51 73.82
C GLU A 424 -25.27 -24.86 75.32
N SER A 425 -25.77 -26.04 75.72
CA SER A 425 -25.64 -26.54 77.09
C SER A 425 -24.22 -26.96 77.45
N LEU A 426 -23.40 -27.42 76.49
CA LEU A 426 -22.00 -27.77 76.72
C LEU A 426 -21.14 -26.52 76.90
N ASP A 427 -21.32 -25.51 76.04
CA ASP A 427 -20.58 -24.25 76.09
C ASP A 427 -20.88 -23.50 77.39
N LYS A 428 -22.16 -23.43 77.78
CA LYS A 428 -22.58 -22.84 79.06
C LYS A 428 -22.00 -23.59 80.27
N LEU A 429 -21.90 -24.92 80.19
CA LEU A 429 -21.28 -25.73 81.23
C LEU A 429 -19.75 -25.53 81.31
N GLN A 430 -19.09 -25.29 80.17
CA GLN A 430 -17.67 -24.92 80.14
C GLN A 430 -17.45 -23.55 80.79
N GLN A 431 -18.21 -22.52 80.40
CA GLN A 431 -18.16 -21.19 81.03
C GLN A 431 -18.35 -21.28 82.55
N MET A 432 -19.34 -22.04 83.04
CA MET A 432 -19.55 -22.24 84.47
C MET A 432 -18.40 -23.00 85.18
N LYS A 433 -17.66 -23.87 84.48
CA LYS A 433 -16.46 -24.53 85.02
C LYS A 433 -15.26 -23.59 85.05
N GLU A 434 -15.08 -22.74 84.05
CA GLU A 434 -14.04 -21.71 84.00
C GLU A 434 -14.25 -20.67 85.10
N TRP A 435 -15.48 -20.18 85.27
CA TRP A 435 -15.86 -19.28 86.36
C TRP A 435 -15.71 -19.92 87.74
N ALA A 436 -16.08 -21.20 87.91
CA ALA A 436 -15.83 -21.94 89.14
C ALA A 436 -14.32 -22.12 89.41
N GLY A 437 -13.50 -22.30 88.37
CA GLY A 437 -12.04 -22.31 88.46
C GLY A 437 -11.50 -20.97 88.97
N PHE A 438 -11.94 -19.87 88.36
CA PHE A 438 -11.59 -18.51 88.78
C PHE A 438 -12.02 -18.20 90.22
N ALA A 439 -13.18 -18.67 90.68
CA ALA A 439 -13.63 -18.49 92.06
C ALA A 439 -12.81 -19.31 93.10
N ILE A 440 -12.04 -20.31 92.66
CA ILE A 440 -11.20 -21.17 93.50
C ILE A 440 -9.72 -20.71 93.48
N LEU A 441 -9.26 -20.03 92.42
CA LEU A 441 -7.90 -19.51 92.31
C LEU A 441 -7.46 -18.62 93.51
N PRO A 442 -8.19 -17.55 93.91
CA PRO A 442 -7.76 -16.70 95.03
C PRO A 442 -7.72 -17.49 96.34
N LYS A 443 -8.72 -18.34 96.61
CA LYS A 443 -8.75 -19.16 97.83
C LYS A 443 -7.61 -20.20 97.89
N LYS A 444 -7.05 -20.61 96.75
CA LYS A 444 -5.82 -21.42 96.72
C LYS A 444 -4.56 -20.57 96.93
N GLN A 445 -4.54 -19.34 96.44
CA GLN A 445 -3.43 -18.41 96.68
C GLN A 445 -3.39 -17.96 98.15
N ASP A 446 -4.54 -17.64 98.76
CA ASP A 446 -4.66 -17.33 100.20
C ASP A 446 -4.18 -18.50 101.07
N LEU A 447 -4.56 -19.73 100.74
CA LEU A 447 -4.18 -20.92 101.51
C LEU A 447 -2.70 -21.31 101.33
N VAL A 448 -2.10 -20.96 100.17
CA VAL A 448 -0.64 -21.04 99.95
C VAL A 448 0.12 -19.89 100.62
N ALA A 449 -0.55 -18.78 100.94
CA ALA A 449 -0.01 -17.67 101.73
C ALA A 449 -0.26 -17.82 103.25
N GLN A 450 -0.87 -18.93 103.68
CA GLN A 450 -1.13 -19.28 105.09
C GLN A 450 -0.43 -20.59 105.51
N MET A 451 0.46 -21.13 104.67
CA MET A 451 1.44 -22.19 104.99
C MET A 451 2.85 -21.60 105.02
#